data_AF-A0A069F2F5-F1
#
_entry.id   AF-A0A069F2F5-F1
#
_cell.length_a   1.000
_cell.length_b   1.000
_cell.length_c   1.000
_cell.angle_alpha   90.00
_cell.angle_beta   90.00
_cell.angle_gamma   90.00
#
_symmetry.space_group_name_H-M   'P 1'
#
loop_
_entity.id
_entity.type
_entity.pdbx_description
1 polymer ?
#
loop_
_entity_poly.entity_id
_entity_poly.type
_entity_poly.pdbx_seq_one_letter_code
_entity_poly.pdbx_strand_id
1 'polypeptide(L)'
;MNSLDIALNPLIPSAQLDFDHTDLTFRATEWDTYRPEHGKPYQLNNRHLNVYPLKELSRAFHIAGIPRSQQQLIKWETDGILPPTPFTIGRKRYYTENQIRTIVDIALECGLRPRTHVKKTNFSQLAHNELSYILQLELADESPQP
;
A
#
# COMPACT_ATOMS: atom_id res chain seq x y z
N MET A 1 2.79 -58.17 46.46
CA MET A 1 2.17 -58.75 45.25
C MET A 1 1.01 -57.86 44.86
N ASN A 2 1.05 -57.36 43.60
CA ASN A 2 -0.04 -56.77 42.79
C ASN A 2 -0.50 -55.36 43.21
N SER A 3 -0.74 -54.38 42.33
CA SER A 3 -0.58 -54.25 40.87
C SER A 3 -0.63 -52.75 40.54
N LEU A 4 0.00 -52.37 39.43
CA LEU A 4 -0.01 -51.06 38.78
C LEU A 4 -1.35 -50.78 38.08
N ASP A 5 -1.78 -49.51 38.09
CA ASP A 5 -2.60 -48.82 37.08
C ASP A 5 -2.32 -47.31 37.28
N ILE A 6 -1.39 -46.64 36.60
CA ILE A 6 -1.41 -46.10 35.22
C ILE A 6 -2.72 -45.36 34.87
N ALA A 7 -2.71 -44.04 35.05
CA ALA A 7 -3.47 -43.11 34.23
C ALA A 7 -2.51 -42.05 33.64
N LEU A 8 -2.31 -42.13 32.32
CA LEU A 8 -1.74 -41.11 31.43
C LEU A 8 -2.69 -39.90 31.39
N ASN A 9 -2.30 -38.62 31.41
CA ASN A 9 -1.68 -37.79 30.36
C ASN A 9 -2.03 -36.31 30.71
N PRO A 10 -1.55 -35.25 30.04
CA PRO A 10 -0.20 -34.94 29.59
C PRO A 10 0.30 -33.53 30.05
N LEU A 11 1.62 -33.37 29.99
CA LEU A 11 2.42 -32.14 29.83
C LEU A 11 1.69 -30.81 29.61
N ILE A 12 1.96 -29.83 30.49
CA ILE A 12 2.00 -28.41 30.10
C ILE A 12 3.46 -27.95 30.23
N PRO A 13 4.26 -27.95 29.15
CA PRO A 13 5.54 -27.28 29.12
C PRO A 13 5.32 -25.81 28.74
N SER A 14 5.76 -24.93 29.64
CA SER A 14 6.45 -23.68 29.32
C SER A 14 5.83 -22.82 28.21
N ALA A 15 5.02 -21.84 28.58
CA ALA A 15 4.86 -20.64 27.76
C ALA A 15 6.19 -19.86 27.80
N GLN A 16 7.17 -20.32 27.00
CA GLN A 16 8.31 -19.52 26.61
C GLN A 16 7.77 -18.30 25.89
N LEU A 17 8.02 -17.17 26.51
CA LEU A 17 7.76 -15.85 26.01
C LEU A 17 8.82 -15.57 24.95
N ASP A 18 8.69 -16.20 23.80
CA ASP A 18 9.47 -15.86 22.60
C ASP A 18 8.94 -14.52 22.09
N PHE A 19 9.38 -13.44 22.73
CA PHE A 19 9.54 -12.17 22.04
C PHE A 19 10.69 -12.35 21.06
N ASP A 20 10.35 -13.01 19.96
CA ASP A 20 11.24 -13.20 18.83
C ASP A 20 11.80 -11.83 18.45
N HIS A 21 13.12 -11.78 18.41
CA HIS A 21 13.90 -10.63 18.01
C HIS A 21 13.25 -9.95 16.82
N THR A 22 12.77 -8.72 17.00
CA THR A 22 12.59 -7.80 15.88
C THR A 22 13.95 -7.62 15.25
N ASP A 23 14.19 -8.42 14.22
CA ASP A 23 15.28 -8.32 13.29
C ASP A 23 15.23 -6.90 12.71
N LEU A 24 15.95 -5.97 13.35
CA LEU A 24 16.19 -4.60 12.91
C LEU A 24 17.20 -4.58 11.75
N THR A 25 17.32 -5.67 11.00
CA THR A 25 17.89 -5.58 9.67
C THR A 25 16.90 -4.77 8.83
N PHE A 26 17.34 -3.58 8.46
CA PHE A 26 16.82 -2.77 7.36
C PHE A 26 16.89 -3.61 6.09
N ARG A 27 15.99 -4.58 5.95
CA ARG A 27 15.86 -5.39 4.75
C ARG A 27 15.34 -4.44 3.69
N ALA A 28 15.99 -4.42 2.53
CA ALA A 28 15.34 -3.95 1.31
C ALA A 28 13.97 -4.61 1.30
N THR A 29 12.95 -3.83 1.58
CA THR A 29 11.61 -4.35 1.82
C THR A 29 11.12 -4.92 0.49
N GLU A 30 10.32 -5.99 0.51
CA GLU A 30 9.67 -6.50 -0.72
C GLU A 30 8.97 -5.37 -1.52
N TRP A 31 8.63 -4.29 -0.82
CA TRP A 31 8.19 -3.01 -1.34
C TRP A 31 9.12 -2.35 -2.38
N ASP A 32 10.43 -2.32 -2.15
CA ASP A 32 11.38 -1.64 -3.03
C ASP A 32 11.33 -2.24 -4.45
N THR A 33 11.20 -3.57 -4.49
CA THR A 33 11.06 -4.38 -5.70
C THR A 33 9.62 -4.51 -6.21
N TYR A 34 8.62 -4.01 -5.48
CA TYR A 34 7.22 -4.16 -5.86
C TYR A 34 6.94 -3.53 -7.23
N ARG A 35 6.19 -4.25 -8.05
CA ARG A 35 5.62 -3.78 -9.30
C ARG A 35 4.15 -4.20 -9.37
N PRO A 36 3.22 -3.29 -9.67
CA PRO A 36 1.80 -3.63 -9.74
C PRO A 36 1.52 -4.56 -10.93
N GLU A 37 0.64 -5.51 -10.73
CA GLU A 37 0.26 -6.49 -11.74
C GLU A 37 -1.11 -6.11 -12.36
N HIS A 38 -1.46 -6.65 -13.53
CA HIS A 38 -2.77 -6.41 -14.18
C HIS A 38 -3.02 -4.97 -14.67
N GLY A 39 -1.98 -4.32 -15.19
CA GLY A 39 -2.11 -3.02 -15.84
C GLY A 39 -3.05 -3.05 -17.04
N LYS A 40 -3.76 -1.94 -17.27
CA LYS A 40 -4.58 -1.71 -18.45
C LYS A 40 -4.05 -0.51 -19.21
N PRO A 41 -4.02 -0.57 -20.55
CA PRO A 41 -3.71 0.61 -21.34
C PRO A 41 -4.82 1.64 -21.14
N TYR A 42 -4.42 2.89 -20.95
CA TYR A 42 -5.28 4.06 -20.82
C TYR A 42 -4.76 5.14 -21.76
N GLN A 43 -5.66 5.72 -22.55
CA GLN A 43 -5.33 6.86 -23.40
C GLN A 43 -5.92 8.13 -22.82
N LEU A 44 -5.08 9.12 -22.59
CA LEU A 44 -5.48 10.46 -22.16
C LEU A 44 -4.57 11.49 -22.83
N ASN A 45 -5.15 12.51 -23.47
CA ASN A 45 -4.40 13.58 -24.16
C ASN A 45 -3.29 13.06 -25.09
N ASN A 46 -3.62 12.10 -25.97
CA ASN A 46 -2.67 11.43 -26.89
C ASN A 46 -1.54 10.61 -26.25
N ARG A 47 -1.50 10.48 -24.91
CA ARG A 47 -0.55 9.63 -24.21
C ARG A 47 -1.13 8.26 -23.89
N HIS A 48 -0.27 7.25 -23.99
CA HIS A 48 -0.55 5.88 -23.59
C HIS A 48 0.07 5.63 -22.23
N LEU A 49 -0.77 5.41 -21.22
CA LEU A 49 -0.36 5.10 -19.86
C LEU A 49 -0.82 3.70 -19.50
N ASN A 50 -0.04 3.00 -18.68
CA ASN A 50 -0.52 1.80 -18.01
C ASN A 50 -1.09 2.18 -16.65
N VAL A 51 -2.38 1.88 -16.45
CA VAL A 51 -3.09 2.17 -15.22
C VAL A 51 -3.55 0.89 -14.54
N TYR A 52 -3.48 0.88 -13.23
CA TYR A 52 -3.66 -0.27 -12.37
C TYR A 52 -4.87 -0.07 -11.48
N PRO A 53 -5.69 -1.11 -11.28
CA PRO A 53 -6.89 -0.99 -10.46
C PRO A 53 -6.54 -0.75 -8.99
N LEU A 54 -7.46 -0.15 -8.23
CA LEU A 54 -7.32 0.11 -6.79
C LEU A 54 -6.85 -1.10 -5.95
N LYS A 55 -7.16 -2.33 -6.38
CA LYS A 55 -6.66 -3.56 -5.73
C LYS A 55 -5.13 -3.62 -5.67
N GLU A 56 -4.42 -3.08 -6.67
CA GLU A 56 -2.95 -3.06 -6.68
C GLU A 56 -2.42 -2.03 -5.68
N LEU A 57 -3.06 -0.87 -5.52
CA LEU A 57 -2.72 0.06 -4.44
C LEU A 57 -2.91 -0.61 -3.07
N SER A 58 -4.01 -1.34 -2.87
CA SER A 58 -4.23 -2.09 -1.63
C SER A 58 -3.15 -3.16 -1.39
N ARG A 59 -2.71 -3.87 -2.44
CA ARG A 59 -1.62 -4.85 -2.38
C ARG A 59 -0.27 -4.18 -2.08
N ALA A 60 0.01 -3.03 -2.67
CA ALA A 60 1.20 -2.22 -2.41
C ALA A 60 1.32 -1.87 -0.91
N PHE A 61 0.25 -1.36 -0.30
CA PHE A 61 0.20 -1.10 1.15
C PHE A 61 0.42 -2.36 2.00
N HIS A 62 -0.06 -3.51 1.55
CA HIS A 62 0.14 -4.78 2.26
C HIS A 62 1.61 -5.20 2.24
N ILE A 63 2.26 -5.15 1.07
CA ILE A 63 3.67 -5.50 0.89
C ILE A 63 4.59 -4.54 1.64
N ALA A 64 4.23 -3.25 1.71
CA ALA A 64 4.93 -2.24 2.50
C ALA A 64 4.74 -2.39 4.03
N GLY A 65 4.03 -3.43 4.51
CA GLY A 65 3.82 -3.68 5.93
C GLY A 65 2.82 -2.72 6.60
N ILE A 66 2.08 -1.93 5.82
CA ILE A 66 1.08 -0.96 6.30
C ILE A 66 -0.30 -1.22 5.67
N PRO A 67 -0.86 -2.44 5.80
CA PRO A 67 -2.02 -2.88 5.02
C PRO A 67 -3.21 -1.94 5.11
N ARG A 68 -3.75 -1.59 3.93
CA ARG A 68 -5.00 -0.83 3.77
C ARG A 68 -5.93 -1.55 2.81
N SER A 69 -7.19 -1.71 3.22
CA SER A 69 -8.21 -2.32 2.36
C SER A 69 -8.65 -1.33 1.27
N GLN A 70 -9.16 -1.85 0.15
CA GLN A 70 -9.73 -1.03 -0.92
C GLN A 70 -10.83 -0.08 -0.40
N GLN A 71 -11.65 -0.52 0.56
CA GLN A 71 -12.69 0.33 1.16
C GLN A 71 -12.09 1.50 1.96
N GLN A 72 -10.99 1.28 2.69
CA GLN A 72 -10.29 2.35 3.39
C GLN A 72 -9.69 3.36 2.41
N LEU A 73 -9.11 2.90 1.31
CA LEU A 73 -8.52 3.76 0.28
C LEU A 73 -9.60 4.57 -0.47
N ILE A 74 -10.74 3.96 -0.82
CA ILE A 74 -11.91 4.69 -1.34
C ILE A 74 -12.34 5.77 -0.36
N LYS A 75 -12.39 5.42 0.94
CA LYS A 75 -12.76 6.38 1.97
C LYS A 75 -11.76 7.54 2.07
N TRP A 76 -10.47 7.28 1.87
CA TRP A 76 -9.46 8.34 1.84
C TRP A 76 -9.69 9.30 0.69
N GLU A 77 -10.06 8.82 -0.50
CA GLU A 77 -10.45 9.71 -1.60
C GLU A 77 -11.73 10.50 -1.27
N THR A 78 -12.78 9.85 -0.74
CA THR A 78 -14.04 10.53 -0.44
C THR A 78 -13.92 11.55 0.69
N ASP A 79 -13.06 11.28 1.67
CA ASP A 79 -12.78 12.17 2.80
C ASP A 79 -11.75 13.26 2.45
N GLY A 80 -11.25 13.29 1.20
CA GLY A 80 -10.28 14.27 0.72
C GLY A 80 -8.85 14.07 1.23
N ILE A 81 -8.55 12.92 1.83
CA ILE A 81 -7.20 12.54 2.30
C ILE A 81 -6.27 12.27 1.12
N LEU A 82 -6.78 11.57 0.10
CA LEU A 82 -6.12 11.40 -1.19
C LEU A 82 -6.82 12.28 -2.23
N PRO A 83 -6.08 12.91 -3.15
CA PRO A 83 -6.70 13.55 -4.30
C PRO A 83 -7.39 12.50 -5.19
N PRO A 84 -8.51 12.84 -5.83
CA PRO A 84 -9.19 11.93 -6.74
C PRO A 84 -8.32 11.65 -7.97
N THR A 85 -8.23 10.39 -8.39
CA THR A 85 -7.52 10.02 -9.62
C THR A 85 -8.32 10.44 -10.87
N PRO A 86 -7.68 11.02 -11.90
CA PRO A 86 -8.35 11.28 -13.18
C PRO A 86 -8.57 10.00 -14.00
N PHE A 87 -7.85 8.92 -13.69
CA PHE A 87 -7.86 7.69 -14.48
C PHE A 87 -9.06 6.83 -14.10
N THR A 88 -10.17 7.06 -14.80
CA THR A 88 -11.42 6.31 -14.60
C THR A 88 -11.82 5.56 -15.86
N ILE A 89 -12.16 4.28 -15.71
CA ILE A 89 -12.75 3.45 -16.78
C ILE A 89 -14.11 2.95 -16.28
N GLY A 90 -15.19 3.51 -16.83
CA GLY A 90 -16.54 3.32 -16.32
C GLY A 90 -16.66 3.91 -14.90
N ARG A 91 -17.02 3.07 -13.92
CA ARG A 91 -17.13 3.46 -12.49
C ARG A 91 -15.91 3.06 -11.65
N LYS A 92 -14.86 2.52 -12.28
CA LYS A 92 -13.67 2.02 -11.59
C LYS A 92 -12.55 3.04 -11.68
N ARG A 93 -11.85 3.19 -10.56
CA ARG A 93 -10.68 4.05 -10.39
C ARG A 93 -9.41 3.28 -10.64
N TYR A 94 -8.47 3.94 -11.29
CA TYR A 94 -7.17 3.39 -11.59
C TYR A 94 -6.07 4.37 -11.22
N TYR A 95 -4.87 3.85 -11.06
CA TYR A 95 -3.68 4.61 -10.66
C TYR A 95 -2.52 4.19 -11.54
N THR A 96 -1.63 5.09 -11.90
CA THR A 96 -0.36 4.69 -12.52
C THR A 96 0.55 4.02 -11.50
N GLU A 97 1.59 3.33 -11.97
CA GLU A 97 2.60 2.75 -11.08
C GLU A 97 3.25 3.84 -10.19
N ASN A 98 3.60 4.98 -10.79
CA ASN A 98 4.22 6.09 -10.08
C ASN A 98 3.31 6.61 -8.96
N GLN A 99 2.03 6.83 -9.25
CA GLN A 99 1.06 7.21 -8.22
C GLN A 99 0.99 6.20 -7.07
N ILE A 100 0.95 4.89 -7.38
CA ILE A 100 0.90 3.84 -6.35
C ILE A 100 2.14 3.90 -5.46
N ARG A 101 3.33 3.98 -6.07
CA ARG A 101 4.60 4.05 -5.33
C ARG A 101 4.63 5.27 -4.43
N THR A 102 4.39 6.45 -5.00
CA THR A 102 4.39 7.71 -4.25
C THR A 102 3.39 7.73 -3.09
N ILE A 103 2.18 7.21 -3.28
CA ILE A 103 1.20 7.11 -2.18
C ILE A 103 1.76 6.29 -1.02
N VAL A 104 2.40 5.16 -1.31
CA VAL A 104 2.91 4.26 -0.27
C VAL A 104 4.19 4.80 0.36
N ASP A 105 5.10 5.36 -0.43
CA ASP A 105 6.34 5.98 0.05
C ASP A 105 6.03 7.13 1.02
N ILE A 106 5.13 8.05 0.63
CA ILE A 106 4.68 9.14 1.52
C ILE A 106 4.05 8.57 2.79
N ALA A 107 3.30 7.46 2.69
CA ALA A 107 2.71 6.84 3.87
C ALA A 107 3.77 6.33 4.85
N LEU A 108 4.79 5.66 4.33
CA LEU A 108 5.92 5.16 5.12
C LEU A 108 6.70 6.32 5.76
N GLU A 109 7.03 7.35 4.99
CA GLU A 109 7.72 8.57 5.44
C GLU A 109 6.95 9.30 6.53
N CYS A 110 5.63 9.40 6.40
CA CYS A 110 4.74 9.99 7.40
C CYS A 110 4.56 9.14 8.67
N GLY A 111 5.19 7.97 8.74
CA GLY A 111 5.07 7.06 9.88
C GLY A 111 3.68 6.44 10.00
N LEU A 112 2.93 6.29 8.90
CA LEU A 112 1.70 5.49 8.95
C LEU A 112 2.05 4.07 9.38
N ARG A 113 1.24 3.54 10.29
CA ARG A 113 1.32 2.17 10.80
C ARG A 113 -0.08 1.57 10.79
N PRO A 114 -0.21 0.23 10.91
CA PRO A 114 -1.48 -0.38 11.21
C PRO A 114 -2.14 0.32 12.39
N ARG A 115 -3.44 0.65 12.26
CA ARG A 115 -4.25 1.36 13.27
C ARG A 115 -3.91 2.85 13.53
N THR A 116 -2.83 3.39 12.95
CA THR A 116 -2.59 4.84 12.99
C THR A 116 -3.64 5.57 12.16
N HIS A 117 -4.21 6.62 12.75
CA HIS A 117 -5.18 7.48 12.09
C HIS A 117 -4.46 8.52 11.23
N VAL A 118 -4.83 8.64 9.95
CA VAL A 118 -4.15 9.52 8.99
C VAL A 118 -4.09 10.98 9.44
N LYS A 119 -5.16 11.47 10.09
CA LYS A 119 -5.23 12.83 10.65
C LYS A 119 -4.11 13.18 11.65
N LYS A 120 -3.39 12.20 12.20
CA LYS A 120 -2.25 12.42 13.10
C LYS A 120 -0.93 12.59 12.35
N THR A 121 -0.95 12.60 11.02
CA THR A 121 0.22 12.61 10.14
C THR A 121 0.06 13.69 9.07
N ASN A 122 1.17 14.10 8.46
CA ASN A 122 1.17 15.06 7.33
C ASN A 122 0.87 14.39 5.97
N PHE A 123 0.48 13.11 5.99
CA PHE A 123 0.23 12.30 4.80
C PHE A 123 -0.70 12.97 3.80
N SER A 124 -1.83 13.52 4.27
CA SER A 124 -2.81 14.14 3.38
C SER A 124 -2.20 15.30 2.59
N GLN A 125 -1.47 16.20 3.26
CA GLN A 125 -0.90 17.37 2.61
C GLN A 125 0.16 16.96 1.59
N LEU A 126 1.06 16.03 1.96
CA LEU A 126 2.11 15.55 1.06
C LEU A 126 1.54 14.79 -0.13
N ALA A 127 0.56 13.91 0.09
CA ALA A 127 -0.09 13.17 -0.99
C ALA A 127 -0.74 14.11 -2.01
N HIS A 128 -1.41 15.18 -1.58
CA HIS A 128 -1.98 16.17 -2.50
C HIS A 128 -0.92 16.90 -3.32
N ASN A 129 0.16 17.33 -2.69
CA ASN A 129 1.24 18.05 -3.37
C ASN A 129 1.94 17.17 -4.41
N GLU A 130 2.42 16.00 -3.99
CA GLU A 130 3.23 15.10 -4.82
C GLU A 130 2.41 14.45 -5.93
N LEU A 131 1.17 14.03 -5.66
CA LEU A 131 0.35 13.43 -6.70
C LEU A 131 -0.08 14.45 -7.74
N SER A 132 -0.30 15.72 -7.36
CA SER A 132 -0.57 16.78 -8.33
C SER A 132 0.62 16.99 -9.26
N TYR A 133 1.84 16.98 -8.72
CA TYR A 133 3.07 17.10 -9.49
C TYR A 133 3.28 15.91 -10.45
N ILE A 134 3.11 14.68 -9.97
CA ILE A 134 3.20 13.47 -10.80
C ILE A 134 2.16 13.49 -11.91
N LEU A 135 0.93 13.90 -11.60
CA LEU A 135 -0.13 14.00 -12.61
C LEU A 135 0.26 14.99 -13.71
N GLN A 136 0.84 16.13 -13.34
CA GLN A 136 1.32 17.11 -14.31
C GLN A 136 2.42 16.53 -15.18
N LEU A 137 3.38 15.78 -14.63
CA LEU A 137 4.44 15.15 -15.42
C LEU A 137 3.92 14.06 -16.37
N GLU A 138 3.00 13.22 -15.88
CA GLU A 138 2.41 12.14 -16.68
C GLU A 138 1.58 12.69 -17.83
N LEU A 139 0.92 13.83 -17.62
CA LEU A 139 0.03 14.49 -18.58
C LEU A 139 0.67 15.63 -19.37
N ALA A 140 1.88 16.07 -19.01
CA ALA A 140 2.61 17.08 -19.77
C ALA A 140 2.83 16.57 -21.18
N ASP A 141 2.43 17.35 -22.19
CA ASP A 141 2.60 16.96 -23.58
C ASP A 141 4.10 16.99 -23.92
N GLU A 142 4.65 15.87 -24.39
CA GLU A 142 5.95 15.92 -25.08
C GLU A 142 5.64 16.27 -26.52
N SER A 143 5.23 17.52 -26.75
CA SER A 143 5.32 18.06 -28.10
C SER A 143 6.82 18.15 -28.41
N PRO A 144 7.39 17.42 -29.39
CA PRO A 144 8.73 17.72 -29.84
C PRO A 144 8.71 19.18 -30.31
N GLN A 145 9.52 20.02 -29.69
CA GLN A 145 9.67 21.39 -30.18
C GLN A 145 10.14 21.32 -31.65
N PRO A 146 9.50 22.08 -32.56
CA PRO A 146 9.84 22.07 -33.98
C PRO A 146 11.25 22.60 -34.25
#